data_AF-A0A944TMS4-F1
#
_entry.id   AF-A0A944TMS4-F1
#
_cell.length_a   1.000
_cell.length_b   1.000
_cell.length_c   1.000
_cell.angle_alpha   90.00
_cell.angle_beta   90.00
_cell.angle_gamma   90.00
#
_symmetry.space_group_name_H-M   'P 1'
#
loop_
_entity.id
_entity.type
_entity.pdbx_description
1 polymer ?
#
loop_
_entity_poly.entity_id
_entity_poly.type
_entity_poly.pdbx_seq_one_letter_code
_entity_poly.pdbx_strand_id
1 'polypeptide(L)'
;MLRLILAFLLLCSCSNLSKNTIYEGTFDVKSGVHQNVSWEDALVFKRTSWFQEATLLFDLMLVSVDSGSPFYHWFSSDEKSLLGQCEKNYVVLAYALNSKKLSNREFVAQAEDSGFEEIKLPSFKSHLSLHPVFTRQSLRLYKVYGLCQKKAAIGQKKLIVRFPGYREVVIP
;
A
#
# COMPACT_ATOMS: atom_id res chain seq x y z
N MET A 1 17.29 48.80 16.18
CA MET A 1 17.19 47.51 16.91
C MET A 1 15.78 46.91 16.89
N LEU A 2 14.72 47.63 17.29
CA LEU A 2 13.35 47.09 17.36
C LEU A 2 12.82 46.48 16.04
N ARG A 3 13.15 47.10 14.89
CA ARG A 3 12.77 46.59 13.55
C ARG A 3 13.47 45.27 13.18
N LEU A 4 14.69 45.03 13.68
CA LEU A 4 15.43 43.79 13.45
C LEU A 4 14.88 42.64 14.32
N ILE A 5 14.46 42.94 15.54
CA ILE A 5 13.84 41.97 16.47
C ILE A 5 12.47 41.52 15.93
N LEU A 6 11.70 42.43 15.36
CA LEU A 6 10.40 42.12 14.74
C LEU A 6 10.55 41.24 13.48
N ALA A 7 11.62 41.44 12.70
CA ALA A 7 11.95 40.59 11.55
C ALA A 7 12.42 39.19 11.98
N PHE A 8 13.13 39.07 13.11
CA PHE A 8 13.59 37.78 13.64
C PHE A 8 12.43 36.96 14.23
N LEU A 9 11.44 37.61 14.87
CA LEU A 9 10.25 36.94 15.42
C LEU A 9 9.34 36.36 14.33
N LEU A 10 9.32 36.93 13.12
CA LEU A 10 8.57 36.40 11.98
C LEU A 10 9.19 35.13 11.38
N LEU A 11 10.48 34.87 11.62
CA LEU A 11 11.18 33.66 11.15
C LEU A 11 10.99 32.44 12.06
N CYS A 12 10.53 32.63 13.30
CA CYS A 12 10.38 31.53 14.27
C CYS A 12 8.98 30.87 14.26
N SER A 13 8.04 31.35 13.47
CA SER A 13 6.63 30.90 13.52
C SER A 13 6.33 29.60 12.76
N CYS A 14 7.33 28.91 12.21
CA CYS A 14 7.15 27.73 11.36
C CYS A 14 7.75 26.45 11.96
N SER A 15 7.40 26.10 13.20
CA SER A 15 7.78 24.78 13.76
C SER A 15 6.62 24.11 14.49
N ASN A 16 5.52 23.91 13.79
CA ASN A 16 4.51 22.94 14.21
C ASN A 16 4.17 22.01 13.05
N LEU A 17 5.23 21.37 12.51
CA LEU A 17 5.05 20.21 11.65
C LEU A 17 4.48 19.12 12.56
N SER A 18 3.23 18.73 12.34
CA SER A 18 2.57 17.68 13.12
C SER A 18 3.50 16.47 13.23
N LYS A 19 3.75 15.99 14.45
CA LYS A 19 4.65 14.86 14.69
C LYS A 19 4.30 13.62 13.87
N ASN A 20 3.02 13.45 13.53
CA ASN A 20 2.52 12.33 12.74
C ASN A 20 1.70 12.84 11.55
N THR A 21 2.01 12.37 10.34
CA THR A 21 1.37 12.81 9.10
C THR A 21 1.02 11.60 8.24
N ILE A 22 -0.12 11.68 7.53
CA ILE A 22 -0.52 10.68 6.54
C ILE A 22 -0.49 11.34 5.16
N TYR A 23 0.16 10.68 4.20
CA TYR A 23 0.15 11.05 2.80
C TYR A 23 -0.66 10.03 1.99
N GLU A 24 -1.57 10.52 1.16
CA GLU A 24 -2.39 9.70 0.25
C GLU A 24 -2.04 10.08 -1.20
N GLY A 25 -1.88 9.08 -2.06
CA GLY A 25 -1.51 9.30 -3.45
C GLY A 25 -1.63 8.03 -4.28
N THR A 26 -0.90 7.99 -5.40
CA THR A 26 -0.85 6.80 -6.27
C THR A 26 0.58 6.38 -6.55
N PHE A 27 0.74 5.12 -6.95
CA PHE A 27 1.99 4.56 -7.41
C PHE A 27 1.73 3.67 -8.63
N ASP A 28 2.44 3.91 -9.73
CA ASP A 28 2.15 3.25 -11.00
C ASP A 28 3.27 2.31 -11.40
N VAL A 29 2.90 1.06 -11.72
CA VAL A 29 3.77 0.13 -12.44
C VAL A 29 3.33 0.16 -13.90
N LYS A 30 4.08 0.91 -14.72
CA LYS A 30 3.80 1.06 -16.15
C LYS A 30 4.33 -0.13 -16.92
N SER A 31 3.54 -0.59 -17.90
CA SER A 31 3.84 -1.69 -18.81
C SER A 31 4.07 -3.02 -18.11
N GLY A 32 4.08 -4.09 -18.90
CA GLY A 32 4.46 -5.40 -18.40
C GLY A 32 4.73 -6.37 -19.53
N VAL A 33 5.39 -7.46 -19.17
CA VAL A 33 5.65 -8.57 -20.07
C VAL A 33 5.36 -9.88 -19.34
N HIS A 34 4.78 -10.83 -20.06
CA HIS A 34 4.64 -12.21 -19.60
C HIS A 34 4.73 -13.14 -20.81
N GLN A 35 5.74 -14.01 -20.81
CA GLN A 35 6.06 -14.87 -21.95
C GLN A 35 6.24 -14.03 -23.24
N ASN A 36 5.40 -14.23 -24.25
CA ASN A 36 5.45 -13.53 -25.54
C ASN A 36 4.45 -12.37 -25.65
N VAL A 37 3.82 -11.98 -24.54
CA VAL A 37 2.82 -10.91 -24.50
C VAL A 37 3.38 -9.72 -23.72
N SER A 38 3.32 -8.53 -24.31
CA SER A 38 3.63 -7.26 -23.67
C SER A 38 2.45 -6.31 -23.76
N TRP A 39 2.34 -5.40 -22.79
CA TRP A 39 1.30 -4.39 -22.73
C TRP A 39 1.88 -3.07 -22.20
N GLU A 40 1.20 -1.96 -22.50
CA GLU A 40 1.60 -0.61 -22.10
C GLU A 40 0.73 -0.03 -20.97
N ASP A 41 -0.32 -0.77 -20.55
CA ASP A 41 -1.19 -0.39 -19.44
C ASP A 41 -0.42 -0.17 -18.14
N ALA A 42 -1.01 0.60 -17.22
CA ALA A 42 -0.45 0.85 -15.90
C ALA A 42 -1.24 0.12 -14.81
N LEU A 43 -0.50 -0.55 -13.92
CA LEU A 43 -1.05 -1.05 -12.67
C LEU A 43 -0.95 0.05 -11.62
N VAL A 44 -2.08 0.71 -11.35
CA VAL A 44 -2.17 1.91 -10.50
C VAL A 44 -2.55 1.52 -9.08
N PHE A 45 -1.60 1.62 -8.17
CA PHE A 45 -1.81 1.39 -6.74
C PHE A 45 -2.31 2.67 -6.07
N LYS A 46 -3.32 2.53 -5.20
CA LYS A 46 -3.63 3.54 -4.18
C LYS A 46 -2.62 3.44 -3.07
N ARG A 47 -1.94 4.54 -2.76
CA ARG A 47 -0.86 4.61 -1.78
C ARG A 47 -1.29 5.40 -0.56
N THR A 48 -1.05 4.86 0.63
CA THR A 48 -1.14 5.57 1.90
C THR A 48 0.16 5.38 2.67
N SER A 49 0.77 6.48 3.09
CA SER A 49 2.06 6.49 3.78
C SER A 49 1.93 7.21 5.12
N TRP A 50 2.46 6.59 6.19
CA TRP A 50 2.46 7.13 7.54
C TRP A 50 3.87 7.60 7.91
N PHE A 51 3.99 8.89 8.19
CA PHE A 51 5.23 9.54 8.56
C PHE A 51 5.21 9.96 10.02
N GLN A 52 6.36 9.85 10.68
CA GLN A 52 6.64 10.56 11.91
C GLN A 52 7.71 11.62 11.61
N GLU A 53 7.33 12.90 11.72
CA GLU A 53 8.11 14.03 11.22
C GLU A 53 8.50 13.80 9.74
N ALA A 54 9.78 13.72 9.41
CA ALA A 54 10.28 13.42 8.06
C ALA A 54 10.56 11.93 7.81
N THR A 55 10.25 11.04 8.77
CA THR A 55 10.58 9.61 8.70
C THR A 55 9.38 8.79 8.27
N LEU A 56 9.50 8.04 7.16
CA LEU A 56 8.48 7.07 6.74
C LEU A 56 8.47 5.87 7.69
N LEU A 57 7.37 5.66 8.42
CA LEU A 57 7.23 4.54 9.35
C LEU A 57 6.56 3.33 8.70
N PHE A 58 5.52 3.58 7.92
CA PHE A 58 4.74 2.55 7.24
C PHE A 58 4.27 3.06 5.88
N ASP A 59 4.28 2.21 4.87
CA ASP A 59 3.74 2.54 3.55
C ASP A 59 2.90 1.38 3.04
N LEU A 60 1.75 1.69 2.48
CA LEU A 60 0.77 0.73 2.01
C LEU A 60 0.34 1.12 0.60
N MET A 61 0.51 0.19 -0.33
CA MET A 61 0.04 0.34 -1.70
C MET A 61 -0.92 -0.81 -1.99
N LEU A 62 -2.14 -0.49 -2.42
CA LEU A 62 -3.15 -1.49 -2.77
C LEU A 62 -3.66 -1.27 -4.19
N VAL A 63 -3.90 -2.36 -4.90
CA VAL A 63 -4.58 -2.35 -6.21
C VAL A 63 -5.48 -3.58 -6.32
N SER A 64 -6.66 -3.43 -6.93
CA SER A 64 -7.47 -4.57 -7.33
C SER A 64 -7.09 -4.96 -8.75
N VAL A 65 -6.88 -6.26 -8.99
CA VAL A 65 -6.51 -6.77 -10.32
C VAL A 65 -7.54 -7.80 -10.75
N ASP A 66 -8.41 -7.39 -11.67
CA ASP A 66 -9.41 -8.26 -12.27
C ASP A 66 -8.85 -9.07 -13.44
N SER A 67 -9.65 -10.01 -13.94
CA SER A 67 -9.31 -10.89 -15.07
C SER A 67 -9.22 -10.17 -16.42
N GLY A 68 -9.71 -8.93 -16.52
CA GLY A 68 -9.59 -8.09 -17.71
C GLY A 68 -8.26 -7.33 -17.76
N SER A 69 -7.59 -7.15 -16.62
CA SER A 69 -6.28 -6.52 -16.56
C SER A 69 -5.19 -7.39 -17.21
N PRO A 70 -4.29 -6.84 -18.05
CA PRO A 70 -3.17 -7.62 -18.57
C PRO A 70 -2.18 -8.03 -17.48
N PHE A 71 -2.14 -7.30 -16.35
CA PHE A 71 -1.36 -7.70 -15.17
C PHE A 71 -1.89 -8.98 -14.51
N TYR A 72 -3.09 -9.44 -14.87
CA TYR A 72 -3.61 -10.74 -14.44
C TYR A 72 -2.74 -11.90 -14.95
N HIS A 73 -1.96 -11.70 -16.02
CA HIS A 73 -1.00 -12.68 -16.51
C HIS A 73 0.17 -12.94 -15.55
N TRP A 74 0.46 -12.03 -14.60
CA TRP A 74 1.52 -12.23 -13.61
C TRP A 74 1.18 -13.23 -12.50
N PHE A 75 -0.10 -13.60 -12.36
CA PHE A 75 -0.53 -14.61 -11.40
C PHE A 75 -0.43 -16.03 -11.96
N SER A 76 -0.11 -17.00 -11.10
CA SER A 76 -0.24 -18.43 -11.43
C SER A 76 -1.69 -18.88 -11.52
N SER A 77 -1.93 -20.10 -12.02
CA SER A 77 -3.26 -20.73 -12.01
C SER A 77 -3.88 -20.76 -10.62
N ASP A 78 -3.08 -21.08 -9.61
CA ASP A 78 -3.55 -21.26 -8.23
C ASP A 78 -3.88 -19.92 -7.60
N GLU A 79 -3.04 -18.90 -7.83
CA GLU A 79 -3.31 -17.53 -7.40
C GLU A 79 -4.59 -16.98 -8.05
N LYS A 80 -4.77 -17.21 -9.35
CA LYS A 80 -6.00 -16.84 -10.07
C LYS A 80 -7.23 -17.53 -9.48
N SER A 81 -7.12 -18.82 -9.15
CA SER A 81 -8.21 -19.58 -8.52
C SER A 81 -8.57 -19.01 -7.15
N LEU A 82 -7.57 -18.64 -6.34
CA LEU A 82 -7.78 -18.01 -5.03
C LEU A 82 -8.45 -16.64 -5.18
N LEU A 83 -7.93 -15.79 -6.06
CA LEU A 83 -8.47 -14.45 -6.32
C LEU A 83 -9.91 -14.50 -6.86
N GLY A 84 -10.22 -15.47 -7.71
CA GLY A 84 -11.57 -15.67 -8.27
C GLY A 84 -12.63 -16.11 -7.26
N GLN A 85 -12.22 -16.62 -6.09
CA GLN A 85 -13.14 -16.96 -4.99
C GLN A 85 -13.48 -15.74 -4.12
N CYS A 86 -12.72 -14.66 -4.22
CA CYS A 86 -12.91 -13.45 -3.44
C CYS A 86 -14.03 -12.58 -4.06
N GLU A 87 -14.89 -12.01 -3.23
CA GLU A 87 -15.79 -10.93 -3.64
C GLU A 87 -14.99 -9.65 -3.91
N LYS A 88 -14.04 -9.36 -3.03
CA LYS A 88 -13.06 -8.27 -3.19
C LYS A 88 -11.67 -8.82 -2.98
N ASN A 89 -10.76 -8.44 -3.85
CA ASN A 89 -9.35 -8.78 -3.72
C ASN A 89 -8.48 -7.55 -3.96
N TYR A 90 -7.34 -7.53 -3.27
CA TYR A 90 -6.30 -6.52 -3.44
C TYR A 90 -4.94 -7.19 -3.46
N VAL A 91 -4.07 -6.77 -4.37
CA VAL A 91 -2.62 -6.94 -4.22
C VAL A 91 -2.11 -5.84 -3.33
N VAL A 92 -1.32 -6.21 -2.33
CA VAL A 92 -0.75 -5.30 -1.33
C VAL A 92 0.76 -5.30 -1.39
N LEU A 93 1.35 -4.11 -1.48
CA LEU A 93 2.76 -3.88 -1.16
C LEU A 93 2.80 -3.08 0.14
N ALA A 94 3.40 -3.67 1.17
CA ALA A 94 3.46 -3.04 2.49
C ALA A 94 4.90 -2.96 3.01
N TYR A 95 5.30 -1.76 3.41
CA TYR A 95 6.60 -1.47 4.02
C TYR A 95 6.41 -1.06 5.48
N ALA A 96 7.34 -1.49 6.33
CA ALA A 96 7.42 -1.04 7.71
C ALA A 96 8.89 -0.79 8.06
N LEU A 97 9.24 0.42 8.50
CA LEU A 97 10.60 0.76 8.92
C LEU A 97 10.99 0.01 10.21
N ASN A 98 10.07 -0.03 11.18
CA ASN A 98 10.27 -0.68 12.46
C ASN A 98 8.95 -1.32 12.93
N SER A 99 8.93 -2.66 12.98
CA SER A 99 7.77 -3.45 13.38
C SER A 99 7.32 -3.23 14.82
N LYS A 100 8.09 -2.52 15.66
CA LYS A 100 7.68 -2.14 17.03
C LYS A 100 6.83 -0.88 17.08
N LYS A 101 6.84 -0.05 16.02
CA LYS A 101 6.03 1.18 15.94
C LYS A 101 4.75 0.92 15.17
N LEU A 102 4.88 0.71 13.86
CA LEU A 102 3.78 0.36 12.94
C LEU A 102 4.19 -0.90 12.21
N SER A 103 3.33 -1.92 12.19
CA SER A 103 3.72 -3.23 11.68
C SER A 103 2.76 -3.77 10.62
N ASN A 104 3.32 -4.55 9.69
CA ASN A 104 2.52 -5.30 8.72
C ASN A 104 1.50 -6.22 9.42
N ARG A 105 1.86 -6.80 10.57
CA ARG A 105 0.97 -7.68 11.34
C ARG A 105 -0.24 -6.93 11.89
N GLU A 106 -0.05 -5.72 12.38
CA GLU A 106 -1.13 -4.87 12.88
C GLU A 106 -2.08 -4.47 11.75
N PHE A 107 -1.55 -4.13 10.57
CA PHE A 107 -2.38 -3.89 9.40
C PHE A 107 -3.16 -5.14 8.97
N VAL A 108 -2.52 -6.31 8.90
CA VAL A 108 -3.17 -7.58 8.55
C VAL A 108 -4.28 -7.92 9.56
N ALA A 109 -4.04 -7.75 10.86
CA ALA A 109 -5.07 -7.98 11.89
C ALA A 109 -6.30 -7.07 11.69
N GLN A 110 -6.09 -5.80 11.34
CA GLN A 110 -7.20 -4.88 11.04
C GLN A 110 -7.94 -5.24 9.74
N ALA A 111 -7.23 -5.82 8.77
CA ALA A 111 -7.84 -6.39 7.57
C ALA A 111 -8.70 -7.62 7.88
N GLU A 112 -8.22 -8.50 8.75
CA GLU A 112 -8.95 -9.66 9.27
C GLU A 112 -10.21 -9.25 10.03
N ASP A 113 -10.13 -8.24 10.89
CA ASP A 113 -11.29 -7.66 11.60
C ASP A 113 -12.35 -7.07 10.63
N SER A 114 -11.89 -6.68 9.43
CA SER A 114 -12.72 -6.18 8.33
C SER A 114 -13.20 -7.29 7.37
N GLY A 115 -12.88 -8.55 7.66
CA GLY A 115 -13.31 -9.72 6.89
C GLY A 115 -12.42 -10.09 5.71
N PHE A 116 -11.18 -9.60 5.67
CA PHE A 116 -10.17 -10.00 4.68
C PHE A 116 -9.24 -11.07 5.24
N GLU A 117 -8.84 -12.01 4.39
CA GLU A 117 -7.80 -12.99 4.69
C GLU A 117 -6.53 -12.66 3.89
N GLU A 118 -5.36 -12.80 4.50
CA GLU A 118 -4.08 -12.71 3.77
C GLU A 118 -3.89 -13.96 2.89
N ILE A 119 -3.62 -13.75 1.60
CA ILE A 119 -3.26 -14.81 0.65
C ILE A 119 -1.85 -14.57 0.10
N LYS A 120 -1.11 -15.64 -0.15
CA LYS A 120 0.25 -15.56 -0.72
C LYS A 120 0.18 -15.40 -2.23
N LEU A 121 0.99 -14.49 -2.77
CA LEU A 121 1.10 -14.22 -4.21
C LEU A 121 2.56 -14.36 -4.72
N PRO A 122 3.20 -15.54 -4.55
CA PRO A 122 4.60 -15.73 -4.92
C PRO A 122 4.92 -15.47 -6.39
N SER A 123 4.04 -15.82 -7.32
CA SER A 123 4.25 -15.67 -8.76
C SER A 123 4.13 -14.21 -9.17
N PHE A 124 3.09 -13.52 -8.69
CA PHE A 124 2.99 -12.07 -8.87
C PHE A 124 4.22 -11.35 -8.30
N LYS A 125 4.63 -11.70 -7.07
CA LYS A 125 5.84 -11.14 -6.44
C LYS A 125 7.09 -11.38 -7.30
N SER A 126 7.23 -12.59 -7.85
CA SER A 126 8.36 -12.94 -8.73
C SER A 126 8.39 -12.05 -9.97
N HIS A 127 7.28 -11.94 -10.70
CA HIS A 127 7.19 -11.08 -11.89
C HIS A 127 7.44 -9.62 -11.56
N LEU A 128 6.83 -9.12 -10.47
CA LEU A 128 7.07 -7.76 -10.00
C LEU A 128 8.55 -7.54 -9.67
N SER A 129 9.24 -8.52 -9.07
CA SER A 129 10.66 -8.41 -8.70
C SER A 129 11.61 -8.29 -9.89
N LEU A 130 11.20 -8.82 -11.05
CA LEU A 130 11.93 -8.72 -12.32
C LEU A 130 11.62 -7.43 -13.07
N HIS A 131 10.56 -6.71 -12.68
CA HIS A 131 10.17 -5.47 -13.34
C HIS A 131 11.16 -4.33 -13.03
N PRO A 132 11.55 -3.48 -14.00
CA PRO A 132 12.51 -2.38 -13.76
C PRO A 132 12.10 -1.39 -12.67
N VAL A 133 10.81 -1.28 -12.37
CA VAL A 133 10.33 -0.42 -11.27
C VAL A 133 10.78 -0.92 -9.89
N PHE A 134 10.97 -2.23 -9.73
CA PHE A 134 11.20 -2.87 -8.44
C PHE A 134 12.48 -2.38 -7.78
N THR A 135 13.56 -2.34 -8.56
CA THR A 135 14.85 -1.82 -8.11
C THR A 135 14.83 -0.31 -7.98
N ARG A 136 14.29 0.41 -8.98
CA ARG A 136 14.26 1.88 -9.01
C ARG A 136 13.51 2.48 -7.82
N GLN A 137 12.47 1.80 -7.35
CA GLN A 137 11.60 2.26 -6.25
C GLN A 137 11.85 1.52 -4.94
N SER A 138 12.96 0.77 -4.84
CA SER A 138 13.34 0.02 -3.64
C SER A 138 12.25 -0.93 -3.11
N LEU A 139 11.43 -1.49 -4.00
CA LEU A 139 10.30 -2.37 -3.64
C LEU A 139 10.75 -3.68 -2.99
N ARG A 140 12.05 -4.01 -3.03
CA ARG A 140 12.65 -5.12 -2.26
C ARG A 140 12.39 -5.03 -0.75
N LEU A 141 12.13 -3.82 -0.23
CA LEU A 141 11.84 -3.58 1.18
C LEU A 141 10.36 -3.84 1.54
N TYR A 142 9.51 -4.06 0.54
CA TYR A 142 8.07 -4.25 0.72
C TYR A 142 7.74 -5.73 0.78
N LYS A 143 6.81 -6.08 1.67
CA LYS A 143 6.09 -7.36 1.61
C LYS A 143 5.08 -7.29 0.48
N VAL A 144 4.92 -8.40 -0.24
CA VAL A 144 3.94 -8.55 -1.32
C VAL A 144 3.04 -9.72 -0.97
N TYR A 145 1.74 -9.47 -0.89
CA TYR A 145 0.71 -10.45 -0.58
C TYR A 145 -0.65 -9.96 -1.11
N GLY A 146 -1.67 -10.81 -1.04
CA GLY A 146 -3.03 -10.45 -1.39
C GLY A 146 -3.91 -10.34 -0.16
N LEU A 147 -4.95 -9.52 -0.23
CA LEU A 147 -6.08 -9.54 0.69
C LEU A 147 -7.30 -10.07 -0.07
N CYS A 148 -8.01 -11.02 0.53
CA CYS A 148 -9.19 -11.66 -0.04
C CYS A 148 -10.38 -11.56 0.92
N GLN A 149 -11.47 -10.94 0.50
CA GLN A 149 -12.73 -10.97 1.23
C GLN A 149 -13.68 -11.97 0.56
N LYS A 150 -14.08 -13.02 1.28
CA LYS A 150 -15.04 -14.03 0.77
C LYS A 150 -16.48 -13.52 0.89
N LYS A 151 -17.34 -13.97 -0.04
CA LYS A 151 -18.78 -13.60 -0.13
C LYS A 151 -19.62 -13.86 1.13
N ALA A 152 -19.14 -14.69 2.06
CA ALA A 152 -19.88 -15.07 3.27
C ALA A 152 -19.69 -14.11 4.46
N ALA A 153 -18.86 -13.07 4.33
CA ALA A 153 -18.69 -12.07 5.39
C ALA A 153 -19.93 -11.17 5.46
N ILE A 154 -20.89 -11.52 6.33
CA ILE A 154 -22.13 -10.78 6.55
C ILE A 154 -21.78 -9.35 7.04
N GLY A 155 -22.09 -8.37 6.19
CA GLY A 155 -21.83 -6.95 6.41
C GLY A 155 -20.54 -6.50 5.73
N GLN A 156 -20.67 -5.74 4.63
CA GLN A 156 -19.54 -5.10 3.95
C GLN A 156 -18.87 -4.08 4.88
N LYS A 157 -17.96 -4.56 5.74
CA LYS A 157 -17.13 -3.67 6.55
C LYS A 157 -16.08 -3.06 5.63
N LYS A 158 -16.01 -1.73 5.63
CA LYS A 158 -14.92 -1.01 4.99
C LYS A 158 -13.63 -1.38 5.73
N LEU A 159 -12.54 -1.55 5.01
CA LEU A 159 -11.23 -1.76 5.62
C LEU A 159 -10.78 -0.44 6.25
N ILE A 160 -10.76 -0.38 7.59
CA ILE A 160 -10.34 0.82 8.32
C ILE A 160 -8.98 0.55 8.93
N VAL A 161 -8.01 1.40 8.62
CA VAL A 161 -6.65 1.36 9.20
C VAL A 161 -6.54 2.44 10.26
N ARG A 162 -6.18 2.02 11.46
CA ARG A 162 -6.04 2.79 12.69
C ARG A 162 -4.68 2.51 13.27
N PHE A 163 -3.81 3.51 13.22
CA PHE A 163 -2.51 3.44 13.87
C PHE A 163 -2.48 4.45 15.03
N PRO A 164 -1.88 4.10 16.19
CA PRO A 164 -1.82 5.00 17.33
C PRO A 164 -1.17 6.35 16.98
N GLY A 165 -1.86 7.44 17.33
CA GLY A 165 -1.39 8.80 17.07
C GLY A 165 -1.58 9.28 15.62
N TYR A 166 -2.33 8.55 14.80
CA TYR A 166 -2.73 8.96 13.45
C TYR A 166 -4.25 9.02 13.34
N ARG A 167 -4.76 9.79 12.37
CA ARG A 167 -6.18 9.71 11.99
C ARG A 167 -6.49 8.37 11.33
N GLU A 168 -7.74 7.95 11.39
CA GLU A 168 -8.19 6.75 10.69
C GLU A 168 -8.16 6.96 9.18
N VAL A 169 -7.85 5.89 8.45
CA VAL A 169 -7.90 5.85 6.98
C VAL A 169 -8.84 4.73 6.55
N VAL A 170 -9.79 5.07 5.69
CA VAL A 170 -10.70 4.08 5.10
C VAL A 170 -10.12 3.68 3.75
N ILE A 171 -9.76 2.41 3.63
CA ILE A 171 -9.30 1.82 2.38
C ILE A 171 -10.55 1.45 1.55
N PRO A 172 -10.65 1.96 0.30
CA PRO A 172 -11.82 1.78 -0.56
C PRO A 172 -11.96 0.36 -1.11
#